data_AF-A0A2T0VFV5-F1
#
_entry.id   AF-A0A2T0VFV5-F1
#
_cell.length_a   1.000
_cell.length_b   1.000
_cell.length_c   1.000
_cell.angle_alpha   90.00
_cell.angle_beta   90.00
_cell.angle_gamma   90.00
#
_symmetry.space_group_name_H-M   'P 1'
#
loop_
_entity.id
_entity.type
_entity.pdbx_description
1 polymer ?
#
loop_
_entity_poly.entity_id
_entity_poly.type
_entity_poly.pdbx_seq_one_letter_code
_entity_poly.pdbx_strand_id
1 'polypeptide(L)'
;MSSSPESQLRDAALRVTAGRLAVLAAIEEHPHSDADTLCRIVRAQLPGISVQSVHNVLHDLTNAELLRRIEPAGSSARYERRLGDNHHHVVCSVCGTIADVDCVHGEAPCLTPSNTSGFVIDTAEITFWGVCADCTANAGASAISPSLAASTNPTHSAVATANASTSIHHVH
;
A
#
# COMPACT_ATOMS: atom_id res chain seq x y z
N MET A 1 -9.42 6.85 29.62
CA MET A 1 -8.08 7.44 29.61
C MET A 1 -7.21 6.51 28.79
N SER A 2 -6.69 6.97 27.66
CA SER A 2 -5.76 6.15 26.87
C SER A 2 -4.49 5.90 27.70
N SER A 3 -4.13 4.64 27.86
CA SER A 3 -2.91 4.20 28.53
C SER A 3 -1.69 4.68 27.74
N SER A 4 -0.63 5.17 28.40
CA SER A 4 0.55 5.67 27.68
C SER A 4 1.22 4.57 26.85
N PRO A 5 1.93 4.89 25.74
CA PRO A 5 2.64 3.89 24.96
C PRO A 5 3.60 3.03 25.80
N GLU A 6 4.24 3.61 26.82
CA GLU A 6 5.11 2.87 27.74
C GLU A 6 4.34 1.90 28.63
N SER A 7 3.13 2.23 29.07
CA SER A 7 2.31 1.29 29.85
C SER A 7 1.83 0.15 28.97
N GLN A 8 1.34 0.44 27.75
CA GLN A 8 0.92 -0.60 26.80
C GLN A 8 2.03 -1.61 26.52
N LEU A 9 3.27 -1.14 26.32
CA LEU A 9 4.43 -2.02 26.14
C LEU A 9 4.69 -2.90 27.37
N ARG A 10 4.61 -2.33 28.58
CA ARG A 10 4.81 -3.10 29.83
C ARG A 10 3.72 -4.14 30.03
N ASP A 11 2.47 -3.77 29.78
CA ASP A 11 1.30 -4.65 29.91
C ASP A 11 1.40 -5.82 28.94
N ALA A 12 1.97 -5.60 27.76
CA ALA A 12 2.31 -6.63 26.79
C ALA A 12 3.64 -7.38 27.07
N ALA A 13 4.24 -7.21 28.26
CA ALA A 13 5.53 -7.77 28.66
C ALA A 13 6.71 -7.44 27.71
N LEU A 14 6.60 -6.36 26.93
CA LEU A 14 7.66 -5.86 26.06
C LEU A 14 8.50 -4.82 26.79
N ARG A 15 9.83 -4.95 26.70
CA ARG A 15 10.75 -3.90 27.13
C ARG A 15 10.43 -2.56 26.45
N VAL A 16 10.35 -1.48 27.21
CA VAL A 16 10.22 -0.12 26.68
C VAL A 16 11.56 0.31 26.08
N THR A 17 11.58 0.56 24.77
CA THR A 17 12.78 1.00 24.04
C THR A 17 12.44 2.20 23.17
N ALA A 18 13.44 3.04 22.87
CA ALA A 18 13.24 4.18 21.96
C ALA A 18 12.70 3.74 20.60
N GLY A 19 13.18 2.61 20.06
CA GLY A 19 12.70 2.07 18.78
C GLY A 19 11.22 1.67 18.80
N ARG A 20 10.74 1.02 19.88
CA ARG A 20 9.32 0.65 20.02
C ARG A 20 8.44 1.88 20.15
N LEU A 21 8.85 2.86 20.94
CA LEU A 21 8.11 4.12 21.09
C LEU A 21 8.07 4.90 19.78
N ALA A 22 9.17 4.97 19.05
CA ALA A 22 9.23 5.66 17.75
C ALA A 22 8.35 4.97 16.69
N VAL A 23 8.32 3.64 16.64
CA VAL A 23 7.40 2.92 15.73
C VAL A 23 5.93 3.15 16.09
N LEU A 24 5.58 3.10 17.38
CA LEU A 24 4.21 3.36 17.84
C LEU A 24 3.76 4.79 17.50
N ALA A 25 4.65 5.78 17.65
CA ALA A 25 4.40 7.17 17.28
C ALA A 25 4.27 7.32 15.75
N ALA A 26 5.18 6.72 14.98
CA ALA A 26 5.17 6.81 13.52
C ALA A 26 3.87 6.27 12.90
N ILE A 27 3.34 5.16 13.41
CA ILE A 27 2.08 4.57 12.91
C ILE A 27 0.87 5.39 13.34
N GLU A 28 0.89 6.01 14.53
CA GLU A 28 -0.18 6.92 14.97
C GLU A 28 -0.30 8.13 14.03
N GLU A 29 0.84 8.71 13.65
CA GLU A 29 0.89 9.86 12.74
C GLU A 29 0.63 9.48 11.27
N HIS A 30 0.99 8.25 10.88
CA HIS A 30 0.91 7.76 9.50
C HIS A 30 0.22 6.38 9.45
N PRO A 31 -1.09 6.32 9.75
CA PRO A 31 -1.83 5.07 9.74
C PRO A 31 -1.80 4.42 8.35
N HIS A 32 -1.87 3.09 8.32
CA HIS A 32 -1.84 2.29 7.09
C HIS A 32 -0.54 2.41 6.27
N SER A 33 0.57 2.81 6.89
CA SER A 33 1.88 2.83 6.23
C SER A 33 2.43 1.41 6.03
N ASP A 34 3.19 1.20 4.94
CA ASP A 34 4.03 0.00 4.83
C ASP A 34 5.28 0.09 5.71
N ALA A 35 5.94 -1.06 5.86
CA ALA A 35 7.19 -1.18 6.60
C ALA A 35 8.30 -0.26 6.03
N ASP A 36 8.39 -0.07 4.71
CA ASP A 36 9.42 0.77 4.10
C ASP A 36 9.24 2.25 4.46
N THR A 37 7.99 2.72 4.44
CA THR A 37 7.62 4.08 4.83
C THR A 37 7.89 4.29 6.32
N LEU A 38 7.49 3.35 7.17
CA LEU A 38 7.77 3.40 8.60
C LEU A 38 9.28 3.36 8.88
N CYS A 39 10.05 2.56 8.14
CA CYS A 39 11.51 2.54 8.24
C CYS A 39 12.11 3.92 7.92
N ARG A 40 11.65 4.60 6.87
CA ARG A 40 12.13 5.95 6.54
C ARG A 40 11.81 6.95 7.65
N ILE A 41 10.57 6.96 8.14
CA ILE A 41 10.11 7.89 9.19
C ILE A 41 10.89 7.67 10.48
N VAL A 42 10.95 6.43 10.97
CA VAL A 42 11.60 6.09 12.24
C VAL A 42 13.10 6.35 12.20
N ARG A 43 13.76 6.09 11.07
CA ARG A 43 15.19 6.39 10.91
C ARG A 43 15.50 7.87 10.87
N ALA A 44 14.57 8.70 10.39
CA ALA A 44 14.72 10.15 10.44
C ALA A 44 14.63 10.66 11.90
N GLN A 45 13.80 10.03 12.73
CA GLN A 45 13.64 10.39 14.14
C GLN A 45 14.73 9.81 15.06
N LEU A 46 15.23 8.61 14.75
CA LEU A 46 16.27 7.91 15.52
C LEU A 46 17.47 7.54 14.64
N PRO A 47 18.39 8.50 14.38
CA PRO A 47 19.62 8.23 13.64
C PRO A 47 20.45 7.13 14.33
N GLY A 48 20.58 5.97 13.68
CA GLY A 48 21.32 4.80 14.20
C GLY A 48 20.48 3.53 14.34
N ILE A 49 19.15 3.62 14.27
CA ILE A 49 18.31 2.42 14.17
C ILE A 49 18.47 1.76 12.79
N SER A 50 18.66 0.43 12.78
CA SER A 50 18.76 -0.32 11.53
C SER A 50 17.36 -0.62 10.96
N VAL A 51 17.27 -0.85 9.64
CA VAL A 51 16.04 -1.31 8.98
C VAL A 51 15.55 -2.62 9.61
N GLN A 52 16.47 -3.57 9.84
CA GLN A 52 16.13 -4.84 10.48
C GLN A 52 15.54 -4.64 11.89
N SER A 53 16.07 -3.68 12.65
CA SER A 53 15.52 -3.36 13.98
C SER A 53 14.10 -2.83 13.91
N VAL A 54 13.76 -2.02 12.89
CA VAL A 54 12.38 -1.54 12.69
C VAL A 54 11.44 -2.71 12.32
N HIS A 55 11.85 -3.59 11.41
CA HIS A 55 11.04 -4.78 11.09
C HIS A 55 10.84 -5.70 12.30
N ASN A 56 11.87 -5.93 13.11
CA ASN A 56 11.74 -6.73 14.33
C ASN A 56 10.76 -6.07 15.30
N VAL A 57 10.79 -4.75 15.42
CA VAL A 57 9.82 -4.02 16.25
C VAL A 57 8.39 -4.16 15.71
N LEU A 58 8.17 -4.00 14.40
CA LEU A 58 6.86 -4.20 13.79
C LEU A 58 6.32 -5.62 14.06
N HIS A 59 7.18 -6.62 13.92
CA HIS A 59 6.85 -8.01 14.21
C HIS A 59 6.48 -8.21 15.68
N ASP A 60 7.34 -7.76 16.61
CA ASP A 60 7.11 -7.89 18.06
C ASP A 60 5.79 -7.23 18.48
N LEU A 61 5.51 -6.03 17.98
CA LEU A 61 4.31 -5.28 18.34
C LEU A 61 3.04 -5.88 17.72
N THR A 62 3.14 -6.48 16.53
CA THR A 62 2.01 -7.20 15.91
C THR A 62 1.70 -8.48 16.68
N ASN A 63 2.72 -9.25 17.06
CA ASN A 63 2.54 -10.47 17.88
C ASN A 63 1.98 -10.17 19.27
N ALA A 64 2.28 -8.99 19.80
CA ALA A 64 1.77 -8.50 21.07
C ALA A 64 0.39 -7.85 20.97
N GLU A 65 -0.27 -7.90 19.80
CA GLU A 65 -1.57 -7.30 19.54
C GLU A 65 -1.62 -5.79 19.86
N LEU A 66 -0.48 -5.11 19.75
CA LEU A 66 -0.38 -3.65 19.87
C LEU A 66 -0.46 -2.95 18.50
N LEU A 67 -0.26 -3.71 17.43
CA LEU A 67 -0.49 -3.33 16.05
C LEU A 67 -1.32 -4.41 15.35
N ARG A 68 -2.08 -4.00 14.35
CA ARG A 68 -2.66 -4.90 13.37
C ARG A 68 -1.91 -4.76 12.05
N ARG A 69 -1.64 -5.90 11.42
CA ARG A 69 -1.08 -6.02 10.08
C ARG A 69 -2.17 -6.45 9.14
N ILE A 70 -2.49 -5.61 8.16
CA ILE A 70 -3.44 -5.92 7.07
C ILE A 70 -2.68 -6.08 5.77
N GLU A 71 -3.22 -6.88 4.86
CA GLU A 71 -2.61 -7.12 3.55
C GLU A 71 -3.70 -7.18 2.48
N PRO A 72 -4.27 -6.02 2.09
CA PRO A 72 -5.22 -5.97 1.00
C PRO A 72 -4.63 -6.57 -0.27
N ALA A 73 -5.43 -7.35 -0.99
CA ALA A 73 -4.99 -8.10 -2.16
C ALA A 73 -4.25 -7.19 -3.17
N GLY A 74 -3.03 -7.58 -3.56
CA GLY A 74 -2.22 -6.83 -4.53
C GLY A 74 -1.50 -5.60 -3.96
N SER A 75 -1.48 -5.42 -2.63
CA SER A 75 -0.73 -4.36 -1.96
C SER A 75 0.29 -4.92 -0.97
N SER A 76 1.31 -4.12 -0.62
CA SER A 76 2.21 -4.47 0.48
C SER A 76 1.46 -4.39 1.82
N ALA A 77 1.91 -5.19 2.78
CA ALA A 77 1.34 -5.19 4.12
C ALA A 77 1.39 -3.80 4.76
N ARG A 78 0.27 -3.41 5.38
CA ARG A 78 0.10 -2.14 6.09
C ARG A 78 -0.07 -2.38 7.58
N TYR A 79 0.31 -1.38 8.36
CA TYR A 79 0.23 -1.43 9.82
C TYR A 79 -0.69 -0.34 10.36
N GLU A 80 -1.49 -0.69 11.35
CA GLU A 80 -2.41 0.22 12.03
C GLU A 80 -2.41 -0.01 13.55
N ARG A 81 -2.81 1.03 14.29
CA ARG A 81 -2.95 1.04 15.76
C ARG A 81 -4.39 1.11 16.24
N ARG A 82 -5.31 1.33 15.32
CA ARG A 82 -6.73 1.31 15.60
C ARG A 82 -7.16 -0.15 15.76
N LEU A 83 -7.36 -0.57 17.01
CA LEU A 83 -7.63 -1.96 17.37
C LEU A 83 -8.94 -2.05 18.15
N GLY A 84 -9.61 -3.19 18.01
CA GLY A 84 -10.74 -3.55 18.86
C GLY A 84 -12.05 -2.84 18.55
N ASP A 85 -12.14 -2.11 17.44
CA ASP A 85 -13.39 -1.63 16.87
C ASP A 85 -13.70 -2.29 15.52
N ASN A 86 -14.96 -2.22 15.11
CA ASN A 86 -15.38 -2.80 13.84
C ASN A 86 -15.28 -1.77 12.70
N HIS A 87 -14.05 -1.54 12.24
CA HIS A 87 -13.79 -0.78 11.02
C HIS A 87 -13.35 -1.71 9.88
N HIS A 88 -13.52 -1.21 8.66
CA HIS A 88 -13.17 -1.85 7.41
C HIS A 88 -12.25 -0.92 6.62
N HIS A 89 -11.66 -1.43 5.55
CA HIS A 89 -10.74 -0.64 4.72
C HIS A 89 -11.35 -0.35 3.36
N VAL A 90 -11.13 0.87 2.85
CA VAL A 90 -11.30 1.19 1.43
C VAL A 90 -9.94 1.46 0.80
N VAL A 91 -9.67 0.82 -0.33
CA VAL A 91 -8.40 0.90 -1.06
C VAL A 91 -8.63 1.56 -2.41
N CYS A 92 -7.79 2.56 -2.71
CA CYS A 92 -7.77 3.20 -4.02
C CYS A 92 -7.11 2.27 -5.05
N SER A 93 -7.83 1.86 -6.08
CA SER A 93 -7.35 1.01 -7.18
C SER A 93 -6.34 1.71 -8.09
N VAL A 94 -6.10 3.02 -7.92
CA VAL A 94 -5.14 3.80 -8.74
C VAL A 94 -3.82 4.01 -8.01
N CYS A 95 -3.86 4.51 -6.78
CA CYS A 95 -2.65 4.86 -6.01
C CYS A 95 -2.37 3.95 -4.81
N GLY A 96 -3.31 3.06 -4.46
CA GLY A 96 -3.18 2.15 -3.31
C GLY A 96 -3.38 2.80 -1.94
N THR A 97 -3.77 4.08 -1.86
CA THR A 97 -4.11 4.74 -0.58
C THR A 97 -5.25 3.99 0.11
N ILE A 98 -5.13 3.85 1.43
CA ILE A 98 -6.11 3.19 2.29
C ILE A 98 -6.74 4.21 3.24
N ALA A 99 -8.04 4.07 3.45
CA ALA A 99 -8.77 4.79 4.50
C ALA A 99 -9.68 3.84 5.29
N ASP A 100 -9.98 4.22 6.52
CA ASP A 100 -10.94 3.54 7.38
C ASP A 100 -12.37 3.82 6.95
N VAL A 101 -13.22 2.80 7.07
CA VAL A 101 -14.67 2.88 6.94
C VAL A 101 -15.28 2.22 8.17
N ASP A 102 -15.98 3.01 8.98
CA ASP A 102 -16.68 2.47 10.15
C ASP A 102 -17.83 1.57 9.70
N CYS A 103 -18.00 0.43 10.38
CA CYS A 103 -19.14 -0.42 10.11
C CYS A 103 -20.45 0.25 10.58
N VAL A 104 -21.45 0.26 9.71
CA VAL A 104 -22.78 0.85 9.98
C VAL A 104 -23.47 0.21 11.20
N HIS A 105 -23.11 -1.03 11.54
CA HIS A 105 -23.71 -1.75 12.66
C HIS A 105 -23.03 -1.51 14.01
N GLY A 106 -21.83 -0.88 14.04
CA GLY A 106 -21.03 -0.67 15.25
C GLY A 106 -20.45 -1.96 15.86
N GLU A 107 -21.26 -3.01 16.00
CA GLU A 107 -20.84 -4.40 16.24
C GLU A 107 -20.35 -5.06 14.94
N ALA A 108 -19.74 -6.25 15.03
CA ALA A 108 -19.14 -7.00 13.92
C ALA A 108 -19.96 -8.19 13.34
N PRO A 109 -21.28 -8.07 13.11
CA PRO A 109 -22.04 -9.15 12.48
C PRO A 109 -21.59 -9.41 11.04
N CYS A 110 -21.02 -8.40 10.37
CA CYS A 110 -20.45 -8.53 9.03
C CYS A 110 -19.20 -9.43 8.97
N LEU A 111 -18.55 -9.69 10.11
CA LEU A 111 -17.40 -10.57 10.22
C LEU A 111 -17.75 -11.95 10.81
N THR A 112 -19.01 -12.16 11.22
CA THR A 112 -19.48 -13.43 11.77
C THR A 112 -20.18 -14.23 10.67
N PRO A 113 -19.59 -15.32 10.16
CA PRO A 113 -20.24 -16.13 9.14
C PRO A 113 -21.45 -16.86 9.72
N SER A 114 -22.55 -16.95 8.96
CA SER A 114 -23.72 -17.75 9.35
C SER A 114 -23.45 -19.26 9.40
N ASN A 115 -22.40 -19.71 8.71
CA ASN A 115 -21.89 -21.08 8.71
C ASN A 115 -20.41 -21.06 8.28
N THR A 116 -19.54 -21.80 8.98
CA THR A 116 -18.11 -21.92 8.63
C THR A 116 -17.82 -23.10 7.71
N SER A 117 -18.80 -23.96 7.42
CA SER A 117 -18.65 -25.18 6.59
C SER A 117 -17.52 -26.11 7.06
N GLY A 118 -17.22 -26.12 8.36
CA GLY A 118 -16.18 -26.96 8.97
C GLY A 118 -14.78 -26.33 9.00
N PHE A 119 -14.60 -25.10 8.51
CA PHE A 119 -13.34 -24.38 8.61
C PHE A 119 -13.15 -23.80 10.02
N VAL A 120 -11.92 -23.82 10.52
CA VAL A 120 -11.47 -22.96 11.61
C VAL A 120 -11.13 -21.62 10.97
N ILE A 121 -11.86 -20.57 11.36
CA ILE A 121 -11.68 -19.24 10.78
C ILE A 121 -10.57 -18.53 11.56
N ASP A 122 -9.47 -18.24 10.87
CA ASP A 122 -8.38 -17.44 11.44
C ASP A 122 -8.69 -15.94 11.36
N THR A 123 -9.23 -15.48 10.22
CA THR A 123 -9.48 -14.06 9.94
C THR A 123 -10.70 -13.86 9.04
N ALA A 124 -11.48 -12.81 9.31
CA ALA A 124 -12.47 -12.24 8.39
C ALA A 124 -12.15 -10.75 8.16
N GLU A 125 -12.19 -10.29 6.91
CA GLU A 125 -11.89 -8.91 6.54
C GLU A 125 -12.88 -8.43 5.46
N ILE A 126 -13.23 -7.15 5.50
CA ILE A 126 -13.98 -6.46 4.44
C ILE A 126 -13.09 -5.36 3.88
N THR A 127 -12.83 -5.46 2.58
CA THR A 127 -12.08 -4.45 1.83
C THR A 127 -12.96 -3.92 0.70
N PHE A 128 -13.21 -2.62 0.68
CA PHE A 128 -13.83 -1.92 -0.42
C PHE A 128 -12.76 -1.46 -1.42
N TRP A 129 -13.07 -1.48 -2.71
CA TRP A 129 -12.17 -1.03 -3.77
C TRP A 129 -12.81 0.13 -4.54
N GLY A 130 -12.07 1.22 -4.72
CA GLY A 130 -12.60 2.44 -5.33
C GLY A 130 -11.51 3.37 -5.84
N VAL A 131 -11.84 4.65 -6.06
CA VAL A 131 -10.88 5.68 -6.47
C VAL A 131 -10.96 6.83 -5.46
N CYS A 132 -9.82 7.24 -4.91
CA CYS A 132 -9.79 8.34 -3.94
C CYS A 132 -10.08 9.70 -4.60
N ALA A 133 -10.37 10.71 -3.77
CA ALA A 133 -10.65 12.07 -4.22
C ALA A 133 -9.50 12.65 -5.06
N ASP A 134 -8.25 12.45 -4.63
CA ASP A 134 -7.06 12.97 -5.32
C ASP A 134 -6.90 12.36 -6.73
N CYS A 135 -7.06 11.04 -6.86
CA CYS A 135 -7.01 10.37 -8.16
C CYS A 135 -8.18 10.78 -9.07
N THR A 136 -9.36 10.99 -8.49
CA THR A 136 -10.53 11.49 -9.24
C THR A 136 -10.29 12.90 -9.77
N ALA A 137 -9.74 13.80 -8.93
CA ALA A 137 -9.40 15.16 -9.32
C ALA A 137 -8.30 15.21 -10.39
N ASN A 138 -7.27 14.38 -10.26
CA ASN A 138 -6.17 14.31 -11.23
C ASN A 138 -6.63 13.77 -12.60
N ALA A 139 -7.58 12.84 -12.63
CA ALA A 139 -8.16 12.36 -13.88
C ALA A 139 -8.94 13.48 -14.63
N GLY A 140 -9.62 14.36 -13.89
CA GLY A 140 -10.30 15.53 -14.45
C GLY A 140 -9.34 16.62 -14.94
N ALA A 141 -8.20 16.82 -14.25
CA ALA A 141 -7.20 17.80 -14.64
C ALA A 141 -6.47 17.45 -15.95
N SER A 142 -6.26 16.16 -16.23
CA SER A 142 -5.70 15.72 -17.52
C SER A 142 -6.65 15.92 -18.72
N ALA A 143 -7.95 16.12 -18.50
CA ALA A 143 -8.91 16.40 -19.58
C ALA A 143 -8.93 17.88 -20.01
N ILE A 144 -8.24 18.77 -19.29
CA ILE A 144 -8.16 20.20 -19.60
C ILE A 144 -6.71 20.57 -19.89
N SER A 145 -6.21 20.19 -21.06
CA SER A 145 -5.03 20.82 -21.67
C SER A 145 -5.34 21.05 -23.15
N PRO A 146 -5.42 22.32 -23.62
CA PRO A 146 -5.47 22.57 -25.05
C PRO A 146 -4.09 22.24 -25.64
N SER A 147 -4.07 21.18 -26.44
CA SER A 147 -2.94 20.77 -27.28
C SER A 147 -2.40 21.96 -28.06
N LEU A 148 -1.15 22.35 -27.78
CA LEU A 148 -0.41 23.28 -28.62
C LEU A 148 0.77 22.59 -29.31
N ALA A 149 0.86 22.91 -30.60
CA ALA A 149 1.99 22.81 -31.51
C ALA A 149 2.21 21.49 -32.27
N ALA A 150 1.63 21.52 -33.47
CA ALA A 150 2.09 20.83 -34.66
C ALA A 150 3.62 20.85 -34.84
N SER A 151 4.18 19.72 -35.25
CA SER A 151 5.48 19.66 -35.91
C SER A 151 5.31 18.94 -37.23
N THR A 152 5.24 19.72 -38.31
CA THR A 152 5.38 19.27 -39.69
C THR A 152 6.84 18.95 -39.95
N ASN A 153 7.15 17.75 -40.43
CA ASN A 153 8.49 17.43 -40.95
C ASN A 153 8.39 17.14 -42.46
N PRO A 154 9.18 17.81 -43.32
CA PRO A 154 9.17 17.60 -44.75
C PRO A 154 10.08 16.44 -45.18
N THR A 155 9.79 15.95 -46.37
CA THR A 155 10.39 14.82 -47.08
C THR A 155 11.71 15.11 -47.81
N HIS A 156 12.50 14.03 -48.00
CA HIS A 156 13.38 13.68 -49.13
C HIS A 156 14.79 14.31 -49.33
N SER A 157 15.82 13.46 -49.26
CA SER A 157 16.87 13.17 -50.28
C SER A 157 17.73 11.99 -49.76
N ALA A 158 18.27 11.01 -50.51
CA ALA A 158 18.86 11.03 -51.83
C ALA A 158 18.94 9.61 -52.47
N VAL A 159 19.33 9.61 -53.74
CA VAL A 159 19.32 8.58 -54.81
C VAL A 159 20.63 7.78 -54.89
N ALA A 160 20.55 6.56 -55.48
CA ALA A 160 21.52 5.85 -56.37
C ALA A 160 21.62 4.34 -55.99
N THR A 161 21.64 3.31 -56.86
CA THR A 161 21.71 3.18 -58.34
C THR A 161 21.40 1.72 -58.74
N ALA A 162 20.79 1.57 -59.92
CA ALA A 162 20.80 0.49 -60.94
C ALA A 162 21.59 -0.83 -60.67
N ASN A 163 21.00 -2.04 -60.79
CA ASN A 163 20.56 -2.84 -61.96
C ASN A 163 21.65 -3.80 -62.53
N ALA A 164 21.37 -5.12 -62.53
CA ALA A 164 21.43 -6.02 -63.71
C ALA A 164 21.42 -7.53 -63.34
N SER A 165 20.40 -8.22 -63.86
CA SER A 165 20.35 -9.55 -64.50
C SER A 165 21.35 -10.67 -64.13
N THR A 166 20.85 -11.90 -63.96
CA THR A 166 21.02 -13.04 -64.90
C THR A 166 20.09 -14.20 -64.47
N SER A 167 19.74 -15.03 -65.45
CA SER A 167 18.60 -15.93 -65.53
C SER A 167 19.02 -17.41 -65.44
N ILE A 168 18.03 -18.30 -65.19
CA ILE A 168 17.90 -19.69 -65.70
C ILE A 168 18.65 -20.86 -65.00
N HIS A 169 17.90 -21.79 -64.36
CA HIS A 169 17.55 -23.19 -64.77
C HIS A 169 16.93 -23.96 -63.56
N HIS A 170 15.70 -24.52 -63.62
CA HIS A 170 15.31 -25.89 -64.07
C HIS A 170 15.89 -27.00 -63.15
N VAL A 171 15.23 -28.04 -62.63
CA VAL A 171 14.15 -28.94 -63.12
C VAL A 171 13.63 -29.82 -61.94
N HIS A 172 12.31 -30.12 -61.96
CA HIS A 172 11.54 -31.21 -61.31
C HIS A 172 11.39 -31.27 -59.78
#